data_AF-A0A355DDP5-F1
#
_entry.id   AF-A0A355DDP5-F1
#
_cell.length_a   1.000
_cell.length_b   1.000
_cell.length_c   1.000
_cell.angle_alpha   90.00
_cell.angle_beta   90.00
_cell.angle_gamma   90.00
#
_symmetry.space_group_name_H-M   'P 1'
#
loop_
_entity.id
_entity.type
_entity.pdbx_description
1 polymer ?
#
loop_
_entity_poly.entity_id
_entity_poly.type
_entity_poly.pdbx_seq_one_letter_code
_entity_poly.pdbx_strand_id
1 'polypeptide(L)'
;MEKFRIVQWFTGDIAQHQIRLVDAHPLMELVGAFAFHDEKVGRDAGEIAGIDPLGVRATKDMDEILSVEADCVLCNPPTERYDEIVPIRNRCL
;
A
#
# COMPACT_ATOMS: atom_id res chain seq x y z
N MET A 1 -21.00 -8.68 -3.11
CA MET A 1 -20.38 -7.98 -1.96
C MET A 1 -19.23 -7.17 -2.54
N GLU A 2 -19.13 -5.89 -2.19
CA GLU A 2 -18.02 -5.05 -2.65
C GLU A 2 -16.73 -5.49 -1.94
N LYS A 3 -15.59 -5.36 -2.63
CA LYS A 3 -14.28 -5.69 -2.07
C LYS A 3 -13.81 -4.57 -1.15
N PHE A 4 -13.04 -4.91 -0.11
CA PHE A 4 -12.33 -3.92 0.67
C PHE A 4 -11.14 -3.38 -0.12
N ARG A 5 -11.07 -2.05 -0.23
CA ARG A 5 -10.01 -1.31 -0.91
C ARG A 5 -8.86 -1.09 0.05
N ILE A 6 -7.72 -1.67 -0.28
CA ILE A 6 -6.55 -1.70 0.59
C ILE A 6 -5.46 -0.81 0.02
N VAL A 7 -4.91 0.08 0.86
CA VAL A 7 -3.63 0.73 0.58
C VAL A 7 -2.53 0.01 1.35
N GLN A 8 -1.42 -0.27 0.67
CA GLN A 8 -0.20 -0.75 1.31
C GLN A 8 0.74 0.43 1.58
N TRP A 9 0.93 0.76 2.85
CA TRP A 9 1.92 1.74 3.31
C TRP A 9 3.23 0.99 3.63
N PHE A 10 4.34 1.41 3.03
CA PHE A 10 5.63 0.70 2.94
C PHE A 10 5.66 -0.46 1.91
N THR A 11 6.87 -0.80 1.44
CA THR A 11 7.12 -1.84 0.42
C THR A 11 8.31 -2.74 0.77
N GLY A 12 8.56 -2.95 2.07
CA GLY A 12 9.55 -3.90 2.59
C GLY A 12 9.06 -5.36 2.51
N ASP A 13 9.85 -6.30 3.05
CA ASP A 13 9.56 -7.74 2.92
C ASP A 13 8.17 -8.13 3.44
N ILE A 14 7.80 -7.64 4.63
CA ILE A 14 6.47 -7.87 5.21
C ILE A 14 5.37 -7.34 4.27
N ALA A 15 5.55 -6.14 3.73
CA ALA A 15 4.59 -5.52 2.81
C ALA A 15 4.45 -6.30 1.50
N GLN A 16 5.53 -6.88 0.98
CA GLN A 16 5.45 -7.74 -0.20
C GLN A 16 4.59 -8.99 0.06
N HIS A 17 4.72 -9.61 1.25
CA HIS A 17 3.84 -10.71 1.63
C HIS A 17 2.38 -10.27 1.77
N GLN A 18 2.12 -9.08 2.31
CA GLN A 18 0.78 -8.53 2.42
C GLN A 18 0.15 -8.24 1.05
N ILE A 19 0.90 -7.67 0.10
CA ILE A 19 0.42 -7.47 -1.28
C ILE A 19 -0.02 -8.78 -1.90
N ARG A 20 0.79 -9.86 -1.77
CA ARG A 20 0.42 -11.20 -2.26
C ARG A 20 -0.84 -11.74 -1.59
N LEU A 21 -1.03 -11.47 -0.29
CA LEU A 21 -2.23 -11.90 0.44
C LEU A 21 -3.48 -11.12 0.00
N VAL A 22 -3.35 -9.82 -0.22
CA VAL A 22 -4.44 -8.96 -0.71
C VAL A 22 -4.90 -9.42 -2.09
N ASP A 23 -3.96 -9.66 -3.02
CA ASP A 23 -4.25 -10.17 -4.36
C ASP A 23 -4.98 -11.53 -4.34
N ALA A 24 -4.52 -12.45 -3.48
CA ALA A 24 -5.13 -13.77 -3.34
C ALA A 24 -6.50 -13.78 -2.64
N HIS A 25 -6.92 -12.69 -1.99
CA HIS A 25 -8.12 -12.67 -1.16
C HIS A 25 -9.36 -12.20 -1.97
N PRO A 26 -10.43 -13.00 -2.07
CA PRO A 26 -11.56 -12.71 -2.97
C PRO A 26 -12.37 -11.47 -2.59
N LEU A 27 -12.24 -11.00 -1.33
CA LEU A 27 -12.93 -9.82 -0.80
C LEU A 27 -12.02 -8.59 -0.65
N MET A 28 -10.80 -8.61 -1.20
CA MET A 28 -9.89 -7.48 -1.12
C MET A 28 -9.39 -7.08 -2.51
N GLU A 29 -8.98 -5.82 -2.63
CA GLU A 29 -8.26 -5.31 -3.78
C GLU A 29 -7.24 -4.28 -3.32
N LEU A 30 -6.05 -4.31 -3.92
CA LEU A 30 -5.05 -3.29 -3.70
C LEU A 30 -5.40 -2.08 -4.57
N VAL A 31 -5.54 -0.90 -3.96
CA VAL A 31 -5.88 0.35 -4.67
C VAL A 31 -4.76 1.39 -4.62
N GLY A 32 -3.74 1.17 -3.78
CA GLY A 32 -2.60 2.08 -3.69
C GLY A 32 -1.42 1.44 -2.96
N ALA A 33 -0.22 1.92 -3.30
CA ALA A 33 1.03 1.51 -2.68
C ALA A 33 1.91 2.73 -2.41
N PHE A 34 2.42 2.87 -1.19
CA PHE A 34 3.34 3.93 -0.81
C PHE A 34 4.76 3.38 -0.62
N ALA A 35 5.73 3.98 -1.29
CA ALA A 35 7.14 3.63 -1.22
C ALA A 35 7.99 4.82 -0.80
N PHE A 36 8.97 4.56 0.06
CA PHE A 36 9.90 5.59 0.56
C PHE A 36 11.15 5.74 -0.29
N HIS A 37 11.60 4.64 -0.91
CA HIS A 37 12.83 4.63 -1.70
C HIS A 37 12.51 4.88 -3.18
N ASP A 38 13.23 5.83 -3.79
CA ASP A 38 13.01 6.26 -5.18
C ASP A 38 13.10 5.11 -6.19
N GLU A 39 13.89 4.07 -5.88
CA GLU A 39 14.02 2.86 -6.71
C GLU A 39 12.70 2.09 -6.89
N LYS A 40 11.70 2.34 -6.04
CA LYS A 40 10.37 1.69 -6.06
C LYS A 40 9.28 2.60 -6.60
N VAL A 41 9.53 3.90 -6.74
CA VAL A 41 8.52 4.86 -7.21
C VAL A 41 8.20 4.60 -8.68
N GLY A 42 6.91 4.59 -9.00
CA GLY A 42 6.39 4.30 -10.33
C GLY A 42 6.41 2.82 -10.73
N ARG A 43 7.07 1.94 -9.95
CA ARG A 43 7.03 0.49 -10.19
C ARG A 43 5.69 -0.09 -9.74
N ASP A 44 5.27 -1.17 -10.39
CA ASP A 44 4.03 -1.84 -10.04
C ASP A 44 4.17 -2.60 -8.70
N ALA A 45 3.13 -2.56 -7.88
CA ALA A 45 3.11 -3.21 -6.57
C ALA A 45 3.23 -4.74 -6.67
N GLY A 46 2.66 -5.35 -7.71
CA GLY A 46 2.83 -6.77 -8.02
C GLY A 46 4.28 -7.11 -8.33
N GLU A 47 4.94 -6.31 -9.18
CA GLU A 47 6.36 -6.47 -9.48
C GLU A 47 7.25 -6.30 -8.24
N ILE A 48 6.96 -5.31 -7.40
CA ILE A 48 7.65 -5.11 -6.11
C ILE A 48 7.47 -6.35 -5.22
N ALA A 49 6.28 -6.96 -5.24
CA ALA A 49 5.98 -8.18 -4.51
C ALA A 49 6.40 -9.46 -5.25
N GLY A 50 7.04 -9.39 -6.42
CA GLY A 50 7.47 -10.57 -7.19
C GLY A 50 6.33 -11.47 -7.67
N ILE A 51 5.17 -10.88 -7.99
CA ILE A 51 4.02 -11.52 -8.65
C ILE A 51 3.68 -10.75 -9.95
N ASP A 52 2.64 -11.19 -10.67
CA ASP A 52 2.18 -10.50 -11.87
C ASP A 52 1.76 -9.05 -11.57
N PRO A 53 1.92 -8.11 -12.53
CA PRO A 53 1.54 -6.72 -12.33
C PRO A 53 0.06 -6.55 -11.95
N LEU A 54 -0.20 -5.74 -10.94
CA LEU A 54 -1.54 -5.48 -10.40
C LEU A 54 -2.18 -4.20 -10.97
N GLY A 55 -1.42 -3.39 -11.70
CA GLY A 55 -1.87 -2.08 -12.20
C GLY A 55 -1.79 -0.97 -11.14
N VAL A 56 -1.19 -1.23 -9.98
CA VAL A 56 -1.06 -0.29 -8.87
C VAL A 56 0.39 0.17 -8.79
N ARG A 57 0.66 1.41 -9.22
CA ARG A 57 2.01 1.97 -9.16
C ARG A 57 2.30 2.54 -7.77
N ALA A 58 3.48 2.25 -7.24
CA ALA A 58 3.90 2.81 -5.98
C ALA A 58 4.23 4.30 -6.12
N THR A 59 3.74 5.12 -5.20
CA THR A 59 4.06 6.56 -5.11
C THR A 59 4.85 6.86 -3.84
N LYS A 60 5.59 7.97 -3.86
CA LYS A 60 6.21 8.60 -2.67
C LYS A 60 5.53 9.90 -2.29
N ASP A 61 4.49 10.29 -3.02
CA ASP A 61 3.69 11.48 -2.71
C ASP A 61 2.63 11.11 -1.67
N MET A 62 2.76 11.71 -0.50
CA MET A 62 1.84 11.45 0.62
C MET A 62 0.44 11.97 0.33
N ASP A 63 0.30 13.11 -0.33
CA ASP A 63 -1.00 13.70 -0.63
C ASP A 63 -1.72 12.86 -1.70
N GLU A 64 -0.97 12.37 -2.69
CA GLU A 64 -1.49 11.43 -3.70
C GLU A 64 -2.06 10.18 -3.04
N ILE A 65 -1.28 9.47 -2.22
CA ILE A 65 -1.75 8.22 -1.61
C ILE A 65 -2.86 8.46 -0.59
N LEU A 66 -2.84 9.58 0.14
CA LEU A 66 -3.88 9.96 1.08
C LEU A 66 -5.15 10.46 0.37
N SER A 67 -5.17 10.59 -0.96
CA SER A 67 -6.37 10.88 -1.76
C SER A 67 -7.06 9.63 -2.34
N VAL A 68 -6.36 8.49 -2.46
CA VAL A 68 -6.87 7.21 -3.00
C VAL A 68 -8.01 6.61 -2.15
N GLU A 69 -9.26 6.62 -2.59
CA GLU A 69 -10.34 6.08 -1.77
C GLU A 69 -10.08 4.62 -1.32
N ALA A 70 -9.93 4.42 0.00
CA ALA A 70 -9.56 3.14 0.59
C ALA A 70 -10.29 2.92 1.91
N ASP A 71 -10.56 1.66 2.23
CA ASP A 71 -11.28 1.26 3.45
C ASP A 71 -10.29 0.88 4.57
N CYS A 72 -9.07 0.48 4.21
CA CYS A 72 -8.02 0.09 5.15
C CYS A 72 -6.63 0.45 4.62
N VAL A 73 -5.72 0.79 5.54
CA VAL A 73 -4.29 0.93 5.25
C VAL A 73 -3.52 -0.14 6.02
N LEU A 74 -2.81 -1.00 5.29
CA LEU A 74 -1.82 -1.90 5.88
C LEU A 74 -0.53 -1.12 6.09
N CYS A 75 -0.10 -0.97 7.35
CA CYS A 75 1.04 -0.15 7.71
C CYS A 75 1.95 -0.91 8.68
N ASN A 76 3.18 -1.17 8.25
CA ASN A 76 4.18 -1.96 8.98
C ASN A 76 5.51 -1.20 9.03
N PRO A 77 5.59 -0.12 9.84
CA PRO A 77 6.79 0.69 9.90
C PRO A 77 7.94 -0.08 10.58
N PRO A 78 9.19 0.06 10.09
CA PRO A 78 10.34 -0.62 10.70
C PRO A 78 10.73 -0.02 12.07
N THR A 79 10.31 1.22 12.36
CA THR A 79 10.62 1.98 13.58
C THR A 79 9.52 3.01 13.88
N GLU A 80 9.73 3.85 14.89
CA GLU A 80 8.88 5.00 15.29
C GLU A 80 8.83 6.12 14.23
N ARG A 81 8.22 5.84 13.07
CA ARG A 81 8.01 6.79 11.97
C ARG A 81 6.68 7.53 12.12
N TYR A 82 6.45 8.16 13.27
CA TYR A 82 5.16 8.75 13.63
C TYR A 82 4.68 9.83 12.65
N ASP A 83 5.56 10.70 12.17
CA ASP A 83 5.20 11.76 11.21
C ASP A 83 4.65 11.20 9.90
N GLU A 84 5.07 9.98 9.54
CA GLU A 84 4.66 9.28 8.32
C GLU A 84 3.40 8.42 8.53
N ILE A 85 3.01 8.15 9.78
CA ILE A 85 1.89 7.25 10.12
C ILE A 85 0.68 8.02 10.66
N VAL A 86 0.91 9.11 11.41
CA VAL A 86 -0.16 9.96 11.97
C VAL A 86 -1.15 10.43 10.91
N PRO A 87 -0.73 10.81 9.68
CA PRO A 87 -1.67 11.19 8.62
C PRO A 87 -2.66 10.08 8.23
N ILE A 88 -2.27 8.80 8.34
CA ILE A 88 -3.13 7.64 8.03
C ILE A 88 -4.30 7.55 9.02
N ARG A 89 -4.06 7.89 10.29
CA ARG A 89 -5.06 7.78 11.37
C ARG A 89 -6.29 8.64 11.10
N ASN A 90 -6.16 9.75 10.37
CA ASN A 90 -7.28 10.65 10.09
C ASN A 90 -8.08 10.22 8.85
N ARG A 91 -7.80 9.03 8.29
CA ARG A 91 -8.30 8.58 6.99
C ARG A 91 -9.04 7.25 7.05
N CYS A 92 -8.51 6.28 7.80
CA CYS A 92 -9.13 4.97 7.96
C CYS A 92 -9.41 4.76 9.46
N LEU A 93 -10.70 4.84 9.82
CA LEU A 93 -11.34 5.00 11.13
C LEU A 93 -11.47 6.44 11.64
#